data_AF-A0A174HDE7-F1
#
_entry.id   AF-A0A174HDE7-F1
#
_cell.length_a   1.000
_cell.length_b   1.000
_cell.length_c   1.000
_cell.angle_alpha   90.00
_cell.angle_beta   90.00
_cell.angle_gamma   90.00
#
_symmetry.space_group_name_H-M   'P 1'
#
loop_
_entity.id
_entity.type
_entity.pdbx_description
1 polymer ?
#
loop_
_entity_poly.entity_id
_entity_poly.type
_entity_poly.pdbx_seq_one_letter_code
_entity_poly.pdbx_strand_id
1 'polypeptide(L)'
;MVKYRIQNVDAVRFFQVMLALLITTVIMAGEVSPVYAADAANVVTAKFTSLQNLVGGIVSSIGSIITLWGIAEWGIAFQGSEGTMQANAFKRIGGGFVMAMAPQILVAIM
;
A
#
# COMPACT_ATOMS: atom_id res chain seq x y z
N MET A 1 -43.87 -42.23 42.96
CA MET A 1 -43.36 -40.85 42.73
C MET A 1 -41.85 -40.78 42.46
N VAL A 2 -41.00 -41.58 43.12
CA VAL A 2 -39.53 -41.51 42.95
C VAL A 2 -39.04 -41.81 41.52
N LYS A 3 -39.61 -42.81 40.83
CA LYS A 3 -39.23 -43.18 39.45
C LYS A 3 -39.44 -42.07 38.42
N TYR A 4 -40.51 -41.27 38.58
CA TYR A 4 -40.81 -40.13 37.70
C TYR A 4 -39.80 -38.99 37.87
N ARG A 5 -39.24 -38.84 39.09
CA ARG A 5 -38.19 -37.83 39.35
C ARG A 5 -36.86 -38.21 38.69
N ILE A 6 -36.51 -39.50 38.68
CA ILE A 6 -35.26 -40.01 38.10
C ILE A 6 -35.27 -39.85 36.58
N GLN A 7 -36.36 -40.24 35.91
CA GLN A 7 -36.48 -40.11 34.45
C GLN A 7 -36.41 -38.65 33.95
N ASN A 8 -36.94 -37.70 34.73
CA ASN A 8 -36.81 -36.28 34.43
C ASN A 8 -35.37 -35.77 34.64
N VAL A 9 -34.63 -36.29 35.62
CA VAL A 9 -33.22 -35.92 35.86
C VAL A 9 -32.33 -36.44 34.73
N ASP A 10 -32.58 -37.63 34.21
CA ASP A 10 -31.82 -38.20 33.09
C ASP A 10 -32.07 -37.43 31.78
N ALA A 11 -33.32 -37.01 31.53
CA ALA A 11 -33.66 -36.15 30.39
C ALA A 11 -33.01 -34.76 30.46
N VAL A 12 -32.96 -34.16 31.66
CA VAL A 12 -32.29 -32.87 31.88
C VAL A 12 -30.78 -32.99 31.67
N ARG A 13 -30.14 -34.06 32.18
CA ARG A 13 -28.72 -34.32 31.96
C ARG A 13 -28.39 -34.53 30.49
N PHE A 14 -29.24 -35.26 29.76
CA PHE A 14 -29.09 -35.46 28.32
C PHE A 14 -29.18 -34.12 27.56
N PHE A 15 -30.16 -33.28 27.88
CA PHE A 15 -30.31 -31.95 27.29
C PHE A 15 -29.11 -31.04 27.59
N GLN A 16 -28.59 -31.07 28.82
CA GLN A 16 -27.41 -30.30 29.22
C GLN A 16 -26.15 -30.74 28.45
N VAL A 17 -25.96 -32.04 28.23
CA VAL A 17 -24.82 -32.56 27.46
C VAL A 17 -24.94 -32.16 25.98
N MET A 18 -26.13 -32.24 25.38
CA MET A 18 -26.34 -31.76 24.01
C MET A 18 -26.09 -30.26 23.86
N LEU A 19 -26.54 -29.46 24.82
CA LEU A 19 -26.34 -28.01 24.83
C LEU A 19 -24.86 -27.65 25.01
N ALA A 20 -24.14 -28.37 25.87
CA ALA A 20 -22.69 -28.19 26.04
C ALA A 20 -21.91 -28.52 24.76
N LEU A 21 -22.31 -29.58 24.03
CA LEU A 21 -21.67 -29.99 22.78
C LEU A 21 -21.94 -28.99 21.64
N LEU A 22 -23.13 -28.40 21.62
CA LEU A 22 -23.47 -27.30 20.71
C LEU A 22 -22.61 -26.06 21.01
N ILE A 23 -22.49 -25.68 22.28
CA ILE A 23 -21.69 -24.51 22.69
C ILE A 23 -20.21 -24.71 22.34
N THR A 24 -19.64 -25.89 22.60
CA THR A 24 -18.23 -26.15 22.28
C THR A 24 -17.97 -26.14 20.77
N THR A 25 -18.88 -26.70 19.96
CA THR A 25 -18.73 -26.65 18.49
C THR A 25 -18.85 -25.24 17.92
N VAL A 26 -19.72 -24.40 18.47
CA VAL A 26 -19.83 -22.98 18.07
C VAL A 26 -18.58 -22.18 18.46
N ILE A 27 -18.01 -22.41 19.64
CA ILE A 27 -16.77 -21.74 20.07
C ILE A 27 -15.60 -22.15 19.15
N MET A 28 -15.44 -23.44 18.86
CA MET A 28 -14.39 -23.91 17.96
C MET A 28 -14.56 -23.42 16.52
N ALA A 29 -15.79 -23.20 16.05
CA ALA A 29 -16.05 -22.60 14.74
C ALA A 29 -15.70 -21.09 14.68
N GLY A 30 -15.73 -20.39 15.81
CA GLY A 30 -15.41 -18.96 15.90
C GLY A 30 -13.91 -18.62 15.86
N GLU A 31 -13.03 -19.60 16.10
CA GLU A 31 -11.58 -19.38 16.18
C GLU A 31 -10.80 -19.77 14.92
N VAL A 32 -11.49 -20.24 13.87
CA VAL A 32 -10.85 -20.54 12.57
C VAL A 32 -10.67 -19.26 11.77
N SER A 33 -9.82 -18.36 12.26
CA SER A 33 -9.20 -17.36 11.40
C SER A 33 -7.92 -17.97 10.83
N PRO A 34 -7.91 -18.48 9.59
CA PRO A 34 -6.67 -18.89 8.94
C PRO A 34 -5.71 -17.70 8.86
N VAL A 35 -4.57 -17.77 9.55
CA VAL A 35 -3.48 -16.81 9.38
C VAL A 35 -2.78 -17.15 8.07
N TYR A 36 -3.24 -16.53 6.98
CA TYR A 36 -2.65 -16.71 5.67
C TYR A 36 -1.34 -15.93 5.57
N ALA A 37 -0.20 -16.62 5.52
CA ALA A 37 1.10 -16.00 5.22
C ALA A 37 1.11 -15.23 3.88
N ALA A 38 0.22 -15.59 2.94
CA ALA A 38 0.01 -14.86 1.69
C ALA A 38 -0.48 -13.42 1.91
N ASP A 39 -1.27 -13.17 2.95
CA ASP A 39 -1.81 -11.83 3.24
C ASP A 39 -0.72 -10.91 3.82
N ALA A 40 0.21 -11.47 4.61
CA ALA A 40 1.37 -10.74 5.12
C ALA A 40 2.30 -10.24 3.98
N ALA A 41 2.55 -11.07 2.96
CA ALA A 41 3.37 -10.68 1.80
C ALA A 41 2.72 -9.56 0.98
N ASN A 42 1.40 -9.61 0.81
CA ASN A 42 0.64 -8.57 0.12
C ASN A 42 0.63 -7.25 0.89
N VAL A 43 0.46 -7.30 2.22
CA VAL A 43 0.52 -6.12 3.08
C VAL A 43 1.89 -5.43 3.01
N VAL A 44 2.98 -6.22 3.01
CA VAL A 44 4.33 -5.68 2.89
C VAL A 44 4.53 -5.04 1.51
N THR A 45 4.19 -5.74 0.43
CA THR A 45 4.32 -5.22 -0.94
C THR A 45 3.52 -3.92 -1.12
N ALA A 46 2.27 -3.87 -0.65
CA ALA A 46 1.41 -2.69 -0.76
C ALA A 46 1.99 -1.45 -0.06
N LYS A 47 2.62 -1.64 1.12
CA LYS A 47 3.30 -0.56 1.85
C LYS A 47 4.51 -0.05 1.08
N PHE A 48 5.32 -0.93 0.50
CA PHE A 48 6.46 -0.53 -0.32
C PHE A 48 6.03 0.17 -1.62
N THR A 49 4.97 -0.27 -2.28
CA THR A 49 4.40 0.44 -3.43
C THR A 49 3.94 1.86 -3.06
N SER A 50 3.30 2.01 -1.90
CA SER A 50 2.85 3.33 -1.42
C SER A 50 4.04 4.26 -1.15
N LEU A 51 5.12 3.75 -0.56
CA LEU A 51 6.36 4.49 -0.35
C LEU A 51 7.01 4.88 -1.69
N GLN A 52 7.08 3.96 -2.66
CA GLN A 52 7.61 4.26 -3.98
C GLN A 52 6.81 5.35 -4.68
N ASN A 53 5.49 5.34 -4.58
CA ASN A 53 4.63 6.39 -5.14
C ASN A 53 4.88 7.76 -4.46
N LEU A 54 5.06 7.77 -3.13
CA LEU A 54 5.40 8.98 -2.39
C LEU A 54 6.74 9.56 -2.83
N VAL A 55 7.79 8.74 -2.83
CA VAL A 55 9.14 9.16 -3.24
C VAL A 55 9.15 9.58 -4.71
N GLY A 56 8.46 8.84 -5.57
CA GLY A 56 8.29 9.18 -6.97
C GLY A 56 7.62 10.55 -7.16
N GLY A 57 6.56 10.83 -6.41
CA GLY A 57 5.91 12.14 -6.43
C GLY A 57 6.84 13.28 -6.01
N ILE A 58 7.66 13.06 -4.97
CA ILE A 58 8.67 14.05 -4.53
C ILE A 58 9.72 14.29 -5.62
N VAL A 59 10.30 13.23 -6.18
CA VAL A 59 11.31 13.34 -7.25
C VAL A 59 10.73 14.05 -8.47
N SER A 60 9.49 13.72 -8.85
CA SER A 60 8.81 14.37 -9.97
C SER A 60 8.57 15.88 -9.71
N SER A 61 8.20 16.24 -8.48
CA SER A 61 8.01 17.62 -8.05
C SER A 61 9.32 18.42 -8.06
N ILE A 62 10.43 17.80 -7.64
CA ILE A 62 11.75 18.44 -7.74
C ILE A 62 12.17 18.61 -9.20
N GLY A 63 11.93 17.58 -10.04
CA GLY A 63 12.20 17.64 -11.46
C GLY A 63 11.47 18.79 -12.16
N SER A 64 10.18 18.97 -11.87
CA SER A 64 9.38 20.06 -12.44
C SER A 64 9.89 21.45 -12.02
N ILE A 65 10.31 21.62 -10.77
CA ILE A 65 10.94 22.87 -10.29
C ILE A 65 12.24 23.15 -11.05
N ILE A 66 13.09 22.14 -11.24
CA ILE A 66 14.36 22.30 -11.97
C ILE A 66 14.11 22.60 -13.45
N THR A 67 13.10 21.98 -14.07
CA THR A 67 12.68 22.30 -15.43
C THR A 67 12.22 23.75 -15.54
N LEU A 68 11.35 24.21 -14.62
CA LEU A 68 10.88 25.59 -14.60
C LEU A 68 12.02 26.59 -14.41
N TRP A 69 12.96 26.27 -13.51
CA TRP A 69 14.18 27.07 -13.35
C TRP A 69 14.98 27.13 -14.67
N GLY A 70 15.25 25.98 -15.29
CA GLY A 70 15.99 25.94 -16.55
C GLY A 70 15.32 26.75 -17.66
N ILE A 71 13.98 26.73 -17.73
CA ILE A 71 13.21 27.56 -18.68
C ILE A 71 13.41 29.06 -18.39
N ALA A 72 13.38 29.47 -17.12
CA ALA A 72 13.63 30.86 -16.73
C ALA A 72 15.05 31.32 -17.09
N GLU A 73 16.07 30.50 -16.81
CA GLU A 73 17.46 30.78 -17.20
C GLU A 73 17.63 30.85 -18.72
N TRP A 74 16.94 29.97 -19.46
CA TRP A 74 16.99 29.95 -20.91
C TRP A 74 16.35 31.21 -21.51
N GLY A 75 15.25 31.71 -20.93
CA GLY A 75 14.62 32.98 -21.34
C GLY A 75 15.52 34.21 -21.11
N ILE A 76 16.30 34.22 -20.03
CA ILE A 76 17.32 35.26 -19.80
C ILE A 76 18.47 35.10 -20.81
N ALA A 77 18.92 33.88 -21.07
CA ALA A 77 20.00 33.60 -22.00
C ALA A 77 19.69 33.91 -23.46
N PHE A 78 18.42 33.88 -23.86
CA PHE A 78 17.98 34.33 -25.20
C PHE A 78 18.09 35.83 -25.42
N GLN A 79 18.09 36.63 -24.36
CA GLN A 79 18.28 38.07 -24.46
C GLN A 79 19.77 38.44 -24.60
N GLY A 80 20.68 37.51 -24.27
CA GLY A 80 22.11 37.64 -24.48
C GLY A 80 22.56 36.95 -25.78
N SER A 81 23.75 37.34 -26.29
CA SER A 81 24.38 36.72 -27.46
C SER A 81 25.24 35.49 -27.12
N GLU A 82 25.30 35.09 -25.85
CA GLU A 82 26.16 34.00 -25.40
C GLU A 82 25.48 32.62 -25.57
N GLY A 83 25.76 31.97 -26.71
CA GLY A 83 25.25 30.63 -27.01
C GLY A 83 25.63 29.56 -25.96
N THR A 84 26.75 29.73 -25.25
CA THR A 84 27.16 28.83 -24.16
C THR A 84 26.18 28.88 -22.98
N MET A 85 25.67 30.06 -22.64
CA MET A 85 24.70 30.22 -21.55
C MET A 85 23.34 29.60 -21.92
N GLN A 86 22.93 29.76 -23.19
CA GLN A 86 21.72 29.12 -23.71
C GLN A 86 21.82 27.58 -23.69
N ALA A 87 22.95 27.03 -24.13
CA ALA A 87 23.18 25.59 -24.14
C ALA A 87 23.20 24.99 -22.72
N ASN A 88 23.77 25.70 -21.75
CA ASN A 88 23.80 25.25 -20.36
C ASN A 88 22.42 25.30 -19.70
N ALA A 89 21.63 26.36 -19.95
CA ALA A 89 20.25 26.42 -19.49
C ALA A 89 19.40 25.28 -20.10
N PHE A 90 19.57 25.00 -21.39
CA PHE A 90 18.87 23.91 -22.06
C PHE A 90 19.22 22.52 -21.49
N LYS A 91 20.49 22.26 -21.15
CA LYS A 91 20.88 21.02 -20.45
C LYS A 91 20.15 20.86 -19.12
N ARG A 92 19.96 21.95 -18.38
CA ARG A 92 19.22 21.94 -17.12
C ARG A 92 17.74 21.62 -17.31
N ILE A 93 17.13 22.16 -18.37
CA ILE A 93 15.74 21.81 -18.76
C ILE A 93 15.64 20.30 -19.02
N GLY A 94 16.55 19.75 -19.83
CA GLY A 94 16.58 18.32 -20.15
C GLY A 94 16.75 17.44 -18.90
N GLY A 95 17.70 17.78 -18.02
CA GLY A 95 17.90 17.07 -16.75
C GLY A 95 16.66 17.15 -15.84
N GLY A 96 16.07 18.33 -15.71
CA GLY A 96 14.82 18.54 -14.96
C GLY A 96 13.67 17.68 -15.48
N PHE A 97 13.52 17.61 -16.81
CA PHE A 97 12.45 16.85 -17.44
C PHE A 97 12.60 15.34 -17.20
N VAL A 98 13.82 14.81 -17.31
CA VAL A 98 14.10 13.41 -17.01
C VAL A 98 13.80 13.11 -15.54
N MET A 99 14.13 14.02 -14.61
CA MET A 99 13.76 13.87 -13.20
C MET A 99 12.24 13.94 -12.98
N ALA A 100 11.53 14.81 -13.68
CA ALA A 100 10.08 14.92 -13.61
C ALA A 100 9.39 13.63 -14.08
N MET A 101 9.99 12.94 -15.05
CA MET A 101 9.52 11.67 -15.62
C MET A 101 10.09 10.43 -14.91
N ALA A 102 10.90 10.58 -13.86
CA ALA A 102 11.58 9.46 -13.21
C ALA A 102 10.63 8.36 -12.70
N PRO A 103 9.46 8.66 -12.09
CA PRO A 103 8.51 7.62 -11.69
C PRO A 103 7.96 6.80 -12.87
N GLN A 104 7.69 7.47 -13.99
CA GLN A 104 7.16 6.84 -15.20
C GLN A 104 8.23 5.97 -15.87
N ILE A 105 9.49 6.44 -15.90
CA ILE A 105 10.63 5.66 -16.39
C ILE A 105 10.82 4.41 -15.54
N LEU A 106 10.74 4.53 -14.22
CA LEU A 106 10.88 3.40 -13.30
C LEU A 106 9.78 2.35 -13.52
N VAL A 107 8.53 2.77 -13.71
CA VAL A 107 7.42 1.86 -14.03
C VAL A 107 7.58 1.20 -15.40
N ALA A 108 8.20 1.87 -16.37
CA ALA A 108 8.39 1.31 -17.71
C ALA A 108 9.46 0.20 -17.78
N ILE A 109 10.38 0.16 -16.81
CA ILE A 109 11.50 -0.80 -16.79
C ILE A 109 11.37 -1.93 -15.76
N MET A 110 10.42 -1.81 -14.83
CA MET A 110 10.10 -2.84 -13.82
C MET A 110 8.92 -3.68 -14.29
#